data_AF-A0A9J6G2E4-F1
#
_entry.id   AF-A0A9J6G2E4-F1
#
_cell.length_a   1.000
_cell.length_b   1.000
_cell.length_c   1.000
_cell.angle_alpha   90.00
_cell.angle_beta   90.00
_cell.angle_gamma   90.00
#
_symmetry.space_group_name_H-M   'P 1'
#
loop_
_entity.id
_entity.type
_entity.pdbx_description
1 polymer ?
#
loop_
_entity_poly.entity_id
_entity_poly.type
_entity_poly.pdbx_seq_one_letter_code
_entity_poly.pdbx_strand_id
1 'polypeptide(L)'
;MNTLPDLSSSIPVFDGLHSHIVNVWLDDVQRVQQLPSWDDATARLIAASTLRGTARNWHLTFGNQYGIWATWSAALKDTFSIALNVIEWQEQVMEVSQVTGETLHQYACAKLRIIER
;
A
#
# COMPACT_ATOMS: atom_id res chain seq x y z
N MET A 1 -23.64 -3.66 24.41
CA MET A 1 -23.19 -4.26 23.14
C MET A 1 -22.13 -3.31 22.60
N ASN A 2 -20.84 -3.61 22.81
CA ASN A 2 -19.75 -2.71 22.39
C ASN A 2 -19.54 -2.93 20.89
N THR A 3 -19.97 -1.97 20.08
CA THR A 3 -19.61 -1.91 18.66
C THR A 3 -18.09 -1.72 18.60
N LEU A 4 -17.36 -2.77 18.20
CA LEU A 4 -15.98 -2.58 17.77
C LEU A 4 -15.99 -1.46 16.70
N PRO A 5 -15.13 -0.44 16.82
CA PRO A 5 -15.00 0.53 15.75
C PRO A 5 -14.70 -0.22 14.46
N ASP A 6 -15.38 0.15 13.37
CA ASP A 6 -15.14 -0.43 12.05
C ASP A 6 -13.79 0.09 11.52
N LEU A 7 -12.71 -0.49 12.03
CA LEU A 7 -11.33 -0.14 11.67
C LEU A 7 -11.03 -0.45 10.21
N SER A 8 -11.88 -1.23 9.53
CA SER A 8 -11.75 -1.49 8.09
C SER A 8 -11.84 -0.21 7.25
N SER A 9 -12.60 0.78 7.73
CA SER A 9 -12.71 2.11 7.11
C SER A 9 -11.45 2.97 7.19
N SER A 10 -10.48 2.58 8.03
CA SER A 10 -9.19 3.27 8.19
C SER A 10 -8.13 2.80 7.19
N ILE A 11 -8.40 1.74 6.43
CA ILE A 11 -7.50 1.24 5.39
C ILE A 11 -7.67 2.11 4.15
N PRO A 12 -6.59 2.73 3.62
CA PRO A 12 -6.69 3.53 2.42
C PRO A 12 -7.12 2.70 1.22
N VAL A 13 -7.76 3.34 0.24
CA VAL A 13 -8.09 2.70 -1.04
C VAL A 13 -6.82 2.47 -1.85
N PHE A 14 -6.73 1.30 -2.50
CA PHE A 14 -5.64 1.00 -3.45
C PHE A 14 -6.20 0.75 -4.85
N ASP A 15 -5.78 1.57 -5.82
CA ASP A 15 -6.25 1.52 -7.21
C ASP A 15 -5.32 0.72 -8.15
N GLY A 16 -4.10 0.43 -7.70
CA GLY A 16 -3.07 -0.24 -8.50
C GLY A 16 -2.41 0.64 -9.55
N LEU A 17 -2.65 1.96 -9.55
CA LEU A 17 -2.05 2.90 -10.50
C LEU A 17 -0.71 3.45 -9.96
N HIS A 18 -0.65 3.66 -8.65
CA HIS A 18 0.57 4.09 -7.97
C HIS A 18 1.33 2.85 -7.50
N SER A 19 2.27 2.40 -8.33
CA SER A 19 3.07 1.20 -8.05
C SER A 19 3.96 1.32 -6.80
N HIS A 20 4.32 2.55 -6.42
CA HIS A 20 5.20 2.85 -5.29
C HIS A 20 4.56 2.65 -3.92
N ILE A 21 3.24 2.45 -3.85
CA ILE A 21 2.50 2.44 -2.57
C ILE A 21 1.94 1.07 -2.18
N VAL A 22 2.17 -0.01 -2.96
CA VAL A 22 1.62 -1.33 -2.60
C VAL A 22 2.20 -1.85 -1.28
N ASN A 23 3.49 -1.63 -1.01
CA ASN A 23 4.10 -2.02 0.26
C ASN A 23 3.57 -1.18 1.43
N VAL A 24 3.51 0.14 1.25
CA VAL A 24 2.95 1.06 2.27
C VAL A 24 1.50 0.70 2.59
N TRP A 25 0.72 0.40 1.55
CA TRP A 25 -0.66 -0.01 1.70
C TRP A 25 -0.78 -1.37 2.42
N LEU A 26 0.07 -2.34 2.09
CA LEU A 26 0.12 -3.63 2.79
C LEU A 26 0.50 -3.46 4.27
N ASP A 27 1.44 -2.56 4.57
CA ASP A 27 1.82 -2.23 5.95
C ASP A 27 0.65 -1.60 6.71
N ASP A 28 -0.11 -0.71 6.07
CA ASP A 28 -1.33 -0.12 6.66
C ASP A 28 -2.41 -1.17 6.91
N VAL A 29 -2.63 -2.10 5.98
CA VAL A 29 -3.57 -3.21 6.17
C VAL A 29 -3.12 -4.08 7.35
N GLN A 30 -1.84 -4.43 7.43
CA GLN A 30 -1.29 -5.24 8.52
C GLN A 30 -1.41 -4.52 9.87
N ARG A 31 -1.10 -3.22 9.92
CA ARG A 31 -1.24 -2.40 11.13
C ARG A 31 -2.68 -2.37 11.62
N VAL A 32 -3.65 -2.25 10.71
CA VAL A 32 -5.08 -2.28 11.05
C VAL A 32 -5.53 -3.68 11.47
N GLN A 33 -4.96 -4.75 10.89
CA GLN A 33 -5.25 -6.15 11.26
C GLN A 33 -4.87 -6.49 12.71
N GLN A 34 -3.77 -5.92 13.22
CA GLN A 34 -3.24 -6.22 14.57
C GLN A 34 -4.10 -5.64 15.71
N LEU A 35 -4.92 -4.61 15.46
CA LEU A 35 -5.78 -3.99 16.48
C LEU A 35 -6.96 -4.89 16.90
N PRO A 36 -7.70 -5.50 15.96
CA PRO A 36 -8.78 -6.45 16.26
C PRO A 36 -8.35 -7.93 16.22
N SER A 37 -7.08 -8.24 15.89
CA SER A 37 -6.57 -9.61 15.69
C SER A 37 -7.39 -10.41 14.66
N TRP A 38 -7.66 -9.83 13.50
CA TRP A 38 -8.37 -10.53 12.44
C TRP A 38 -7.59 -11.75 11.94
N ASP A 39 -8.31 -12.84 11.67
CA ASP A 39 -7.74 -13.98 10.96
C ASP A 39 -7.38 -13.63 9.50
N ASP A 40 -6.53 -14.44 8.90
CA ASP A 40 -6.02 -14.23 7.54
C ASP A 40 -7.13 -14.17 6.48
N ALA A 41 -8.22 -14.92 6.69
CA ALA A 41 -9.36 -14.94 5.77
C ALA A 41 -10.12 -13.60 5.80
N THR A 42 -10.34 -13.06 6.99
CA THR A 42 -10.98 -11.77 7.23
C THR A 42 -10.10 -10.63 6.74
N ALA A 43 -8.79 -10.67 7.04
CA ALA A 43 -7.83 -9.68 6.57
C ALA A 43 -7.82 -9.59 5.03
N ARG A 44 -7.79 -10.74 4.35
CA ARG A 44 -7.88 -10.82 2.89
C ARG A 44 -9.17 -10.23 2.35
N LEU A 45 -10.32 -10.57 2.94
CA LEU A 45 -11.62 -10.07 2.49
C LEU A 45 -11.70 -8.55 2.62
N ILE A 46 -11.25 -8.02 3.76
CA ILE A 46 -11.24 -6.58 4.03
C ILE A 46 -10.28 -5.86 3.09
N ALA A 47 -9.05 -6.35 2.92
CA ALA A 47 -8.08 -5.79 1.99
C ALA A 47 -8.59 -5.78 0.53
N ALA A 48 -9.22 -6.88 0.10
CA ALA A 48 -9.84 -6.96 -1.22
C ALA A 48 -11.00 -5.95 -1.38
N SER A 49 -11.73 -5.66 -0.31
CA SER A 49 -12.85 -4.71 -0.32
C SER A 49 -12.43 -3.25 -0.51
N THR A 50 -11.17 -2.90 -0.18
CA THR A 50 -10.63 -1.54 -0.35
C THR A 50 -9.92 -1.34 -1.69
N LEU A 51 -9.82 -2.41 -2.51
CA LEU A 51 -9.29 -2.31 -3.87
C LEU A 51 -10.26 -1.57 -4.81
N ARG A 52 -9.72 -0.72 -5.68
CA ARG A 52 -10.44 -0.03 -6.75
C ARG A 52 -9.69 -0.17 -8.07
N GLY A 53 -10.30 0.30 -9.16
CA GLY A 53 -9.65 0.37 -10.48
C GLY A 53 -8.96 -0.93 -10.91
N THR A 54 -7.70 -0.79 -11.33
CA THR A 54 -6.86 -1.89 -11.83
C THR A 54 -6.60 -2.95 -10.76
N ALA A 55 -6.35 -2.56 -9.50
CA ALA A 55 -6.15 -3.52 -8.41
C ALA A 55 -7.40 -4.37 -8.14
N ARG A 56 -8.60 -3.77 -8.22
CA ARG A 56 -9.85 -4.53 -8.09
C ARG A 56 -10.03 -5.51 -9.25
N ASN A 57 -9.75 -5.07 -10.48
CA ASN A 57 -9.85 -5.94 -11.66
C ASN A 57 -8.85 -7.11 -11.59
N TRP A 58 -7.62 -6.84 -11.14
CA TRP A 58 -6.64 -7.89 -10.86
C TRP A 58 -7.17 -8.90 -9.85
N HIS A 59 -7.76 -8.45 -8.74
CA HIS A 59 -8.29 -9.36 -7.73
C HIS A 59 -9.40 -10.25 -8.29
N LEU A 60 -10.35 -9.68 -9.03
CA LEU A 60 -11.47 -10.42 -9.62
C LEU A 60 -11.02 -11.41 -10.70
N THR A 61 -9.92 -11.12 -11.40
CA THR A 61 -9.46 -11.93 -12.54
C THR A 61 -8.43 -12.99 -12.13
N PHE A 62 -7.49 -12.63 -11.27
CA PHE A 62 -6.34 -13.46 -10.89
C PHE A 62 -6.22 -13.59 -9.37
N GLY A 63 -6.31 -12.47 -8.65
CA GLY A 63 -6.03 -12.44 -7.21
C GLY A 63 -6.92 -13.37 -6.38
N ASN A 64 -8.15 -13.64 -6.81
CA ASN A 64 -9.08 -14.50 -6.07
C ASN A 64 -8.60 -15.96 -5.94
N GLN A 65 -7.70 -16.43 -6.82
CA GLN A 65 -7.14 -17.78 -6.75
C GLN A 65 -6.21 -17.98 -5.54
N TYR A 66 -5.62 -16.90 -5.02
CA TYR A 66 -4.77 -16.94 -3.83
C TYR A 66 -5.66 -16.86 -2.59
N GLY A 67 -6.06 -18.01 -2.05
CA GLY A 67 -7.00 -18.11 -0.92
C GLY A 67 -6.41 -17.74 0.45
N ILE A 68 -5.09 -17.73 0.58
CA ILE A 68 -4.37 -17.48 1.83
C ILE A 68 -3.78 -16.07 1.79
N TRP A 69 -3.92 -15.31 2.89
CA TRP A 69 -3.41 -13.94 3.01
C TRP A 69 -1.97 -13.81 2.54
N ALA A 70 -1.06 -14.64 3.06
CA ALA A 70 0.36 -14.63 2.68
C ALA A 70 0.59 -14.80 1.17
N THR A 71 -0.12 -15.73 0.54
CA THR A 71 0.00 -15.95 -0.93
C THR A 71 -0.62 -14.81 -1.73
N TRP A 72 -1.72 -14.25 -1.22
CA TRP A 72 -2.46 -13.17 -1.86
C TRP A 72 -1.71 -11.85 -1.81
N SER A 73 -1.16 -11.48 -0.65
CA SER A 73 -0.39 -10.25 -0.45
C SER A 73 0.94 -10.31 -1.21
N ALA A 74 1.59 -11.48 -1.25
CA ALA A 74 2.77 -11.69 -2.07
C ALA A 74 2.48 -11.52 -3.57
N ALA A 75 1.40 -12.12 -4.08
CA ALA A 75 1.01 -11.98 -5.48
C ALA A 75 0.57 -10.55 -5.84
N LEU A 76 -0.14 -9.86 -4.94
CA LEU A 76 -0.49 -8.46 -5.10
C LEU A 76 0.78 -7.60 -5.17
N LYS A 77 1.70 -7.82 -4.24
CA LYS A 77 3.00 -7.14 -4.20
C LYS A 77 3.77 -7.37 -5.48
N ASP A 78 3.88 -8.61 -5.96
CA ASP A 78 4.59 -8.94 -7.20
C ASP A 78 3.96 -8.25 -8.42
N THR A 79 2.62 -8.24 -8.49
CA THR A 79 1.90 -7.62 -9.61
C THR A 79 2.06 -6.10 -9.65
N PHE A 80 1.99 -5.43 -8.49
CA PHE A 80 1.91 -3.97 -8.42
C PHE A 80 3.20 -3.30 -7.95
N SER A 81 4.20 -4.08 -7.53
CA SER A 81 5.56 -3.55 -7.34
C SER A 81 6.18 -3.37 -8.71
N ILE A 82 5.91 -2.22 -9.34
CA ILE A 82 6.79 -1.76 -10.42
C ILE A 82 8.11 -1.42 -9.74
N ALA A 83 9.14 -2.20 -10.03
CA ALA A 83 10.50 -1.73 -9.93
C ALA A 83 10.57 -0.52 -10.86
N LEU A 84 10.50 0.69 -10.31
CA LEU A 84 10.73 1.90 -11.08
C LEU A 84 12.00 1.66 -11.87
N ASN A 85 11.93 1.85 -13.18
CA ASN A 85 13.18 1.90 -13.91
C ASN A 85 13.96 3.13 -13.41
N VAL A 86 15.28 3.15 -13.62
CA VAL A 86 16.15 4.21 -13.07
C VAL A 86 15.67 5.61 -13.43
N ILE A 87 15.03 5.79 -14.59
CA ILE A 87 14.52 7.08 -15.06
C ILE A 87 13.30 7.51 -14.24
N GLU A 88 12.33 6.62 -14.07
CA GLU A 88 11.12 6.91 -13.28
C GLU A 88 11.45 7.13 -11.80
N TRP A 89 12.43 6.39 -11.26
CA TRP A 89 12.93 6.61 -9.91
C TRP A 89 13.63 7.98 -9.79
N GLN A 90 14.47 8.32 -10.77
CA GLN A 90 15.17 9.60 -10.80
C GLN A 90 14.20 10.77 -10.89
N GLU A 91 13.15 10.68 -11.72
CA GLU A 91 12.10 11.70 -11.82
C GLU A 91 11.44 11.95 -10.47
N GLN A 92 11.08 10.89 -9.72
CA GLN A 92 10.49 11.04 -8.39
C GLN A 92 11.42 11.67 -7.35
N VAL A 93 12.71 11.33 -7.36
CA VAL A 93 13.70 11.95 -6.46
C VAL A 93 13.93 13.42 -6.80
N MET A 94 13.76 13.79 -8.07
CA MET A 94 13.94 15.15 -8.56
C MET A 94 12.71 16.04 -8.34
N GLU A 95 11.50 15.48 -8.33
CA GLU A 95 10.27 16.20 -8.01
C GLU A 95 10.22 16.69 -6.56
N VAL A 96 10.94 16.03 -5.64
CA VAL A 96 11.09 16.53 -4.26
C VAL A 96 12.12 17.64 -4.21
N SER A 97 11.64 18.87 -4.33
CA SER A 97 12.40 20.10 -4.07
C SER A 97 12.07 20.69 -2.70
N GLN A 98 13.06 21.25 -2.00
CA GLN A 98 12.84 21.97 -0.75
C GLN A 98 11.91 23.17 -0.99
N VAL A 99 10.85 23.28 -0.21
CA VAL A 99 9.89 24.40 -0.31
C VAL A 99 10.41 25.62 0.49
N THR A 100 10.06 26.84 0.07
CA THR A 100 10.41 28.06 0.80
C THR A 100 9.86 28.04 2.22
N GLY A 101 10.74 28.13 3.21
CA GLY A 101 10.38 28.07 4.64
C GLY A 101 10.44 26.66 5.25
N GLU A 102 10.65 25.63 4.44
CA GLU A 102 10.91 24.27 4.94
C GLU A 102 12.33 24.17 5.51
N THR A 103 12.47 23.54 6.68
CA THR A 103 13.79 23.30 7.25
C THR A 103 14.55 22.25 6.42
N LEU A 104 15.88 22.37 6.37
CA LEU A 104 16.72 21.41 5.67
C LEU A 104 16.51 19.97 6.19
N HIS A 105 16.21 19.81 7.48
CA HIS A 105 15.96 18.52 8.10
C HIS A 105 14.67 17.85 7.58
N GLN A 106 13.58 18.61 7.46
CA GLN A 106 12.31 18.13 6.91
C GLN A 106 12.47 17.68 5.46
N TYR A 107 13.12 18.52 4.65
CA TYR A 107 13.44 18.21 3.26
C TYR A 107 14.31 16.95 3.15
N ALA A 108 15.38 16.85 3.95
CA ALA A 108 16.28 15.71 3.92
C ALA A 108 15.56 14.39 4.28
N CYS A 109 14.72 14.40 5.31
CA CYS A 109 13.91 13.23 5.69
C CYS A 109 12.91 12.85 4.58
N ALA A 110 12.25 13.82 3.95
CA ALA A 110 11.34 13.57 2.83
C ALA A 110 12.07 12.95 1.62
N LYS A 111 13.28 13.43 1.31
CA LYS A 111 14.12 12.86 0.24
C LYS A 111 14.64 11.47 0.57
N LEU A 112 15.17 11.28 1.78
CA LEU A 112 15.72 9.99 2.23
C LEU A 112 14.66 8.90 2.21
N ARG A 113 13.40 9.20 2.54
CA ARG A 113 12.28 8.25 2.41
C ARG A 113 12.12 7.68 0.99
N ILE A 114 12.49 8.43 -0.05
CA ILE A 114 12.43 7.97 -1.46
C ILE A 114 13.72 7.24 -1.86
N ILE A 115 14.86 7.63 -1.27
CA ILE A 115 16.20 7.11 -1.61
C ILE A 115 16.53 5.81 -0.87
N GLU A 116 16.22 5.68 0.42
CA GLU A 116 16.52 4.50 1.26
C GLU A 116 15.54 3.33 1.03
N ARG A 117 14.95 3.28 -0.17
CA ARG A 117 13.96 2.30 -0.59
C ARG A 117 14.52 0.88 -0.67
#